data_AF-A0A3S5FBN6-F1
#
_entry.id   AF-A0A3S5FBN6-F1
#
_cell.length_a   1.000
_cell.length_b   1.000
_cell.length_c   1.000
_cell.angle_alpha   90.00
_cell.angle_beta   90.00
_cell.angle_gamma   90.00
#
_symmetry.space_group_name_H-M   'P 1'
#
loop_
_entity.id
_entity.type
_entity.pdbx_description
1 polymer ?
#
loop_
_entity_poly.entity_id
_entity_poly.type
_entity_poly.pdbx_seq_one_letter_code
_entity_poly.pdbx_strand_id
1 'polypeptide(L)'
;MDTLQLFIKEYHSVLHDWLYVLMIRLLNRQGHEVLASHQKAIQETLAVVRSHFPHVLQFNTCCRYVSDNTQTPDFRVKSCLLEHMKDLLLMMGPDTIYNSNPETVMAVSRIISWSTEPKSAEVRRMASRVVIKLFDLNPSNFFQLIQNIPRHFQDRAQDILKTYQNTTSGSGGRGINLMMDARNKNSSFSQL
;
A
#
# COMPACT_ATOMS: atom_id res chain seq x y z
N MET A 1 1.47 -25.59 -7.69
CA MET A 1 1.39 -24.14 -7.96
C MET A 1 1.64 -23.86 -9.43
N ASP A 2 2.53 -24.62 -10.06
CA ASP A 2 2.90 -24.48 -11.47
C ASP A 2 1.72 -24.45 -12.43
N THR A 3 0.73 -25.34 -12.26
CA THR A 3 -0.50 -25.33 -13.08
C THR A 3 -1.28 -24.01 -12.96
N LEU A 4 -1.37 -23.44 -11.75
CA LEU A 4 -2.03 -22.14 -11.55
C LEU A 4 -1.21 -21.01 -12.18
N GLN A 5 0.12 -21.06 -12.08
CA GLN A 5 0.98 -20.07 -12.73
C GLN A 5 0.83 -20.10 -14.25
N LEU A 6 0.81 -21.29 -14.86
CA LEU A 6 0.58 -21.45 -16.30
C LEU A 6 -0.80 -20.92 -16.70
N PHE A 7 -1.84 -21.26 -15.93
CA PHE A 7 -3.19 -20.76 -16.15
C PHE A 7 -3.27 -19.24 -16.09
N ILE A 8 -2.63 -18.60 -15.10
CA ILE A 8 -2.59 -17.13 -15.01
C ILE A 8 -1.89 -16.54 -16.23
N LYS A 9 -0.71 -17.05 -16.59
CA LYS A 9 0.07 -16.53 -17.73
C LYS A 9 -0.76 -16.53 -19.01
N GLU A 10 -1.45 -17.64 -19.29
CA GLU A 10 -2.22 -17.82 -20.50
C GLU A 10 -3.54 -17.02 -20.51
N TYR A 11 -4.25 -16.97 -19.38
CA TYR A 11 -5.63 -16.47 -19.34
C TYR A 11 -5.82 -15.15 -18.58
N HIS A 12 -4.75 -14.46 -18.14
CA HIS A 12 -4.85 -13.25 -17.31
C HIS A 12 -5.82 -12.18 -17.85
N SER A 13 -5.87 -11.98 -19.17
CA SER A 13 -6.71 -10.97 -19.83
C SER A 13 -8.21 -11.16 -19.60
N VAL A 14 -8.67 -12.39 -19.35
CA VAL A 14 -10.08 -12.72 -19.05
C VAL A 14 -10.33 -13.00 -17.57
N LEU A 15 -9.29 -12.94 -16.73
CA LEU A 15 -9.37 -13.25 -15.29
C LEU A 15 -9.49 -12.01 -14.40
N HIS A 16 -9.73 -10.82 -14.96
CA HIS A 16 -9.80 -9.57 -14.20
C HIS A 16 -10.86 -9.63 -13.08
N ASP A 17 -12.05 -10.19 -13.35
CA ASP A 17 -13.12 -10.33 -12.35
C ASP A 17 -12.76 -11.32 -11.22
N TRP A 18 -11.85 -12.25 -11.52
CA TRP A 18 -11.37 -13.26 -10.57
C TRP A 18 -10.14 -12.80 -9.79
N LEU A 19 -9.52 -11.69 -10.16
CA LEU A 19 -8.29 -11.20 -9.55
C LEU A 19 -8.44 -11.01 -8.04
N TYR A 20 -9.58 -10.46 -7.59
CA TYR A 20 -9.84 -10.29 -6.17
C TYR A 20 -9.76 -11.62 -5.42
N VAL A 21 -10.51 -12.63 -5.88
CA VAL A 21 -10.54 -13.94 -5.23
C VAL A 21 -9.17 -14.60 -5.27
N LEU A 22 -8.49 -14.55 -6.42
CA LEU A 22 -7.16 -15.14 -6.61
C LEU A 22 -6.14 -14.53 -5.65
N MET A 23 -6.00 -13.20 -5.68
CA MET A 23 -4.94 -12.50 -4.95
C MET A 23 -5.17 -12.56 -3.44
N ILE A 24 -6.41 -12.36 -2.98
CA ILE A 24 -6.72 -12.41 -1.55
C ILE A 24 -6.56 -13.82 -0.99
N ARG A 25 -6.92 -14.87 -1.74
CA ARG A 25 -6.67 -16.26 -1.30
C ARG A 25 -5.19 -16.58 -1.23
N LEU A 26 -4.39 -16.13 -2.19
CA LEU A 26 -2.93 -16.33 -2.17
C LEU A 26 -2.28 -15.61 -0.98
N LEU A 27 -2.69 -14.36 -0.69
CA LEU A 27 -2.16 -13.58 0.45
C LEU A 27 -2.54 -14.18 1.80
N ASN A 28 -3.78 -14.63 1.97
CA ASN A 28 -4.20 -15.34 3.18
C ASN A 28 -3.42 -16.64 3.35
N ARG A 29 -3.34 -17.45 2.28
CA ARG A 29 -2.56 -18.70 2.30
C ARG A 29 -1.10 -18.45 2.64
N GLN A 30 -0.48 -17.40 2.09
CA GLN A 30 0.91 -17.04 2.39
C GLN A 30 1.12 -16.74 3.88
N GLY A 31 0.19 -16.04 4.53
CA GLY A 31 0.29 -15.70 5.95
C GLY A 31 0.17 -16.91 6.89
N HIS A 32 -0.45 -18.01 6.44
CA HIS A 32 -0.70 -19.20 7.26
C HIS A 32 0.12 -20.43 6.85
N GLU A 33 0.79 -20.38 5.70
CA GLU A 33 1.63 -21.49 5.24
C GLU A 33 2.88 -21.62 6.11
N VAL A 34 3.17 -22.85 6.54
CA VAL A 34 4.27 -23.17 7.46
C VAL A 34 5.46 -23.75 6.70
N LEU A 35 5.22 -24.46 5.60
CA LEU A 35 6.27 -25.10 4.83
C LEU A 35 6.95 -24.08 3.91
N ALA A 36 8.25 -23.85 4.11
CA ALA A 36 9.03 -22.86 3.36
C ALA A 36 8.99 -23.09 1.83
N SER A 37 8.95 -24.35 1.40
CA SER A 37 8.80 -24.70 -0.03
C SER A 37 7.47 -24.23 -0.60
N HIS A 38 6.38 -24.37 0.15
CA HIS A 38 5.06 -23.89 -0.25
C HIS A 38 4.96 -22.36 -0.17
N GLN A 39 5.54 -21.73 0.85
CA GLN A 39 5.64 -20.27 0.94
C GLN A 39 6.33 -19.70 -0.31
N LYS A 40 7.47 -20.29 -0.70
CA LYS A 40 8.19 -19.90 -1.92
C LYS A 40 7.31 -20.04 -3.17
N ALA A 41 6.63 -21.18 -3.32
CA ALA A 41 5.74 -21.40 -4.47
C ALA A 41 4.55 -20.41 -4.52
N ILE A 42 4.00 -20.00 -3.37
CA ILE A 42 2.95 -18.97 -3.30
C ILE A 42 3.53 -17.60 -3.64
N GLN A 43 4.71 -17.24 -3.13
CA GLN A 43 5.40 -15.98 -3.47
C GLN A 43 5.70 -15.87 -4.96
N GLU A 44 6.18 -16.95 -5.59
CA GLU A 44 6.40 -17.01 -7.03
C GLU A 44 5.08 -16.85 -7.80
N THR A 45 3.99 -17.46 -7.32
CA THR A 45 2.66 -17.29 -7.92
C THR A 45 2.16 -15.85 -7.77
N LEU A 46 2.36 -15.21 -6.62
CA LEU A 46 2.06 -13.78 -6.41
C LEU A 46 2.92 -12.88 -7.32
N ALA A 47 4.16 -13.26 -7.62
CA ALA A 47 5.01 -12.55 -8.57
C ALA A 47 4.48 -12.69 -10.01
N VAL A 48 3.96 -13.85 -10.40
CA VAL A 48 3.28 -14.06 -11.69
C VAL A 48 2.02 -13.21 -11.78
N VAL A 49 1.19 -13.15 -10.72
CA VAL A 49 0.04 -12.23 -10.67
C VAL A 49 0.51 -10.79 -10.88
N ARG A 50 1.57 -10.38 -10.17
CA ARG A 50 2.13 -9.03 -10.28
C ARG A 50 2.53 -8.63 -11.69
N SER A 51 3.15 -9.53 -12.44
CA SER A 51 3.67 -9.25 -13.78
C SER A 51 2.65 -9.34 -14.91
N HIS A 52 1.48 -9.97 -14.68
CA HIS A 52 0.51 -10.22 -15.76
C HIS A 52 -0.79 -9.42 -15.63
N PHE A 53 -1.20 -9.04 -14.41
CA PHE A 53 -2.40 -8.22 -14.22
C PHE A 53 -2.05 -6.71 -14.22
N PRO A 54 -2.96 -5.82 -14.67
CA PRO A 54 -2.74 -4.38 -14.58
C PRO A 54 -2.44 -3.94 -13.14
N HIS A 55 -1.33 -3.24 -12.91
CA HIS A 55 -0.89 -2.86 -11.56
C HIS A 55 -1.94 -2.04 -10.79
N VAL A 56 -2.65 -1.14 -11.49
CA VAL A 56 -3.73 -0.32 -10.91
C VAL A 56 -4.86 -1.20 -10.37
N LEU A 57 -5.23 -2.24 -11.12
CA LEU A 57 -6.30 -3.16 -10.74
C LEU A 57 -5.90 -4.00 -9.51
N GLN A 58 -4.64 -4.45 -9.47
CA GLN A 58 -4.08 -5.13 -8.30
C GLN A 58 -4.07 -4.21 -7.06
N PHE A 59 -3.65 -2.96 -7.22
CA PHE A 59 -3.59 -2.00 -6.13
C PHE A 59 -4.99 -1.71 -5.57
N ASN A 60 -5.96 -1.49 -6.45
CA ASN A 60 -7.37 -1.30 -6.06
C ASN A 60 -7.93 -2.54 -5.36
N THR A 61 -7.53 -3.75 -5.77
CA THR A 61 -7.90 -4.99 -5.10
C THR A 61 -7.36 -5.03 -3.66
N CYS A 62 -6.10 -4.63 -3.45
CA CYS A 62 -5.53 -4.48 -2.11
C CYS A 62 -6.29 -3.43 -1.30
N CYS A 63 -6.55 -2.24 -1.86
CA CYS A 63 -7.30 -1.18 -1.19
C CYS A 63 -8.69 -1.65 -0.74
N ARG A 64 -9.43 -2.31 -1.63
CA ARG A 64 -10.74 -2.89 -1.34
C ARG A 64 -10.67 -3.83 -0.14
N TYR A 65 -9.73 -4.78 -0.16
CA TYR A 65 -9.55 -5.73 0.95
C TYR A 65 -9.18 -5.04 2.26
N VAL A 66 -8.29 -4.03 2.23
CA VAL A 66 -7.94 -3.26 3.42
C VAL A 66 -9.16 -2.51 3.95
N SER A 67 -9.95 -1.87 3.09
CA SER A 67 -11.08 -1.01 3.47
C SER A 67 -12.33 -1.76 3.93
N ASP A 68 -12.48 -3.03 3.55
CA ASP A 68 -13.62 -3.87 3.90
C ASP A 68 -13.63 -4.25 5.39
N ASN A 69 -14.62 -3.75 6.13
CA ASN A 69 -14.77 -3.99 7.58
C ASN A 69 -15.20 -5.42 7.93
N THR A 70 -15.64 -6.21 6.95
CA THR A 70 -15.95 -7.64 7.14
C THR A 70 -14.70 -8.50 7.13
N GLN A 71 -13.58 -7.99 6.62
CA GLN A 71 -12.29 -8.67 6.61
C GLN A 71 -11.55 -8.44 7.94
N THR A 72 -11.06 -9.50 8.54
CA THR A 72 -10.32 -9.47 9.82
C THR A 72 -8.93 -10.10 9.67
N PRO A 73 -8.04 -9.56 8.80
CA PRO A 73 -6.71 -10.12 8.60
C PRO A 73 -5.90 -10.06 9.89
N ASP A 74 -5.26 -11.18 10.24
CA ASP A 74 -4.30 -11.24 11.34
C ASP A 74 -2.97 -10.55 10.98
N PHE A 75 -2.02 -10.53 11.91
CA PHE A 75 -0.74 -9.87 11.70
C PHE A 75 0.09 -10.49 10.58
N ARG A 76 -0.04 -11.78 10.31
CA ARG A 76 0.72 -12.46 9.25
C ARG A 76 0.16 -12.07 7.89
N VAL A 77 -1.16 -12.13 7.72
CA VAL A 77 -1.84 -11.72 6.48
C VAL A 77 -1.62 -10.24 6.20
N LYS A 78 -1.71 -9.36 7.22
CA LYS A 78 -1.38 -7.94 7.08
C LYS A 78 0.05 -7.73 6.57
N SER A 79 1.03 -8.46 7.13
CA SER A 79 2.43 -8.32 6.73
C SER A 79 2.64 -8.73 5.26
N CYS A 80 2.06 -9.86 4.83
CA CYS A 80 2.11 -10.32 3.45
C CYS A 80 1.44 -9.34 2.48
N LEU A 81 0.27 -8.82 2.85
CA LEU A 81 -0.46 -7.81 2.06
C LEU A 81 0.38 -6.53 1.89
N LEU A 82 0.95 -6.01 2.98
CA LEU A 82 1.77 -4.81 2.95
C LEU A 82 3.06 -5.01 2.14
N GLU A 83 3.67 -6.20 2.21
CA GLU A 83 4.81 -6.55 1.36
C GLU A 83 4.44 -6.55 -0.12
N HIS A 84 3.32 -7.19 -0.47
CA HIS A 84 2.82 -7.21 -1.84
C HIS A 84 2.51 -5.80 -2.35
N MET A 85 1.83 -4.97 -1.55
CA MET A 85 1.54 -3.57 -1.91
C MET A 85 2.82 -2.76 -2.12
N LYS A 86 3.83 -2.93 -1.25
CA LYS A 86 5.13 -2.26 -1.40
C LYS A 86 5.82 -2.65 -2.71
N ASP A 87 5.83 -3.93 -3.05
CA ASP A 87 6.40 -4.41 -4.32
C ASP A 87 5.61 -3.88 -5.52
N LEU A 88 4.29 -3.86 -5.43
CA LEU A 88 3.43 -3.37 -6.49
C LEU A 88 3.65 -1.87 -6.75
N LEU A 89 3.75 -1.06 -5.69
CA LEU A 89 4.02 0.38 -5.79
C LEU A 89 5.35 0.71 -6.47
N LEU A 90 6.37 -0.15 -6.34
CA LEU A 90 7.65 0.01 -7.04
C LEU A 90 7.55 -0.19 -8.57
N MET A 91 6.47 -0.82 -9.04
CA MET A 91 6.20 -1.13 -10.44
C MET A 91 5.13 -0.20 -11.06
N MET A 92 4.53 0.67 -10.26
CA MET A 92 3.46 1.58 -10.69
C MET A 92 4.04 2.91 -11.20
N GLY A 93 3.31 3.56 -12.12
CA GLY A 93 3.63 4.91 -12.57
C GLY A 93 3.14 5.99 -11.60
N PRO A 94 3.72 7.20 -11.61
CA PRO A 94 3.42 8.28 -10.67
C PRO A 94 1.96 8.78 -10.72
N ASP A 95 1.29 8.59 -11.85
CA ASP A 95 -0.10 9.03 -12.07
C ASP A 95 -1.13 8.02 -11.56
N THR A 96 -0.69 6.84 -11.13
CA THR A 96 -1.60 5.73 -10.81
C THR A 96 -2.50 5.99 -9.61
N ILE A 97 -2.06 6.82 -8.67
CA ILE A 97 -2.83 7.21 -7.47
C ILE A 97 -3.54 8.56 -7.61
N TYR A 98 -3.48 9.18 -8.80
CA TYR A 98 -4.18 10.42 -9.08
C TYR A 98 -5.70 10.23 -8.97
N ASN A 99 -6.42 11.24 -8.46
CA ASN A 99 -7.87 11.17 -8.22
C ASN A 99 -8.30 9.90 -7.46
N SER A 100 -7.57 9.58 -6.38
CA SER A 100 -7.85 8.44 -5.52
C SER A 100 -9.32 8.39 -5.09
N ASN A 101 -9.94 7.22 -5.27
CA ASN A 101 -11.33 7.01 -4.88
C ASN A 101 -11.46 6.91 -3.34
N PRO A 102 -12.68 7.00 -2.77
CA PRO A 102 -12.89 6.90 -1.33
C PRO A 102 -12.34 5.60 -0.70
N GLU A 103 -12.38 4.48 -1.43
CA GLU A 103 -11.83 3.20 -0.96
C GLU A 103 -10.31 3.29 -0.77
N THR A 104 -9.59 3.90 -1.70
CA THR A 104 -8.15 4.15 -1.61
C THR A 104 -7.84 5.03 -0.40
N VAL A 105 -8.60 6.10 -0.17
CA VAL A 105 -8.44 7.00 0.98
C VAL A 105 -8.62 6.23 2.30
N MET A 106 -9.68 5.42 2.41
CA MET A 106 -9.93 4.58 3.60
C MET A 106 -8.83 3.54 3.80
N ALA A 107 -8.37 2.90 2.73
CA ALA A 107 -7.30 1.92 2.78
C ALA A 107 -5.99 2.54 3.28
N VAL A 108 -5.60 3.69 2.74
CA VAL A 108 -4.40 4.43 3.17
C VAL A 108 -4.53 4.87 4.63
N SER A 109 -5.69 5.38 5.04
CA SER A 109 -5.96 5.72 6.46
C SER A 109 -5.72 4.52 7.38
N ARG A 110 -6.17 3.32 6.97
CA ARG A 110 -6.03 2.09 7.76
C ARG A 110 -4.60 1.54 7.74
N ILE A 111 -3.89 1.66 6.63
CA ILE A 111 -2.45 1.31 6.56
C ILE A 111 -1.66 2.23 7.49
N ILE A 112 -1.96 3.54 7.52
CA ILE A 112 -1.33 4.47 8.47
C ILE A 112 -1.64 4.05 9.91
N SER A 113 -2.86 3.64 10.25
CA SER A 113 -3.17 3.17 11.61
C SER A 113 -2.43 1.88 11.98
N TRP A 114 -2.14 1.00 11.02
CA TRP A 114 -1.31 -0.18 11.23
C TRP A 114 0.17 0.15 11.52
N SER A 115 0.64 1.35 11.17
CA SER A 115 2.00 1.80 11.51
C SER A 115 2.23 1.97 13.03
N THR A 116 1.17 1.94 13.83
CA THR A 116 1.20 1.98 15.30
C THR A 116 0.66 0.70 15.94
N GLU A 117 0.55 -0.40 15.18
CA GLU A 117 0.08 -1.71 15.67
C GLU A 117 0.88 -2.17 16.90
N PRO A 118 0.28 -2.23 18.11
CA PRO A 118 1.02 -2.48 19.35
C PRO A 118 1.66 -3.88 19.39
N LYS A 119 0.95 -4.88 18.83
CA LYS A 119 1.32 -6.30 19.01
C LYS A 119 2.28 -6.83 17.95
N SER A 120 2.50 -6.09 16.86
CA SER A 120 3.34 -6.56 15.75
C SER A 120 4.27 -5.47 15.24
N ALA A 121 5.55 -5.57 15.62
CA ALA A 121 6.60 -4.70 15.10
C ALA A 121 6.77 -4.82 13.58
N GLU A 122 6.56 -6.02 13.04
CA GLU A 122 6.65 -6.29 11.61
C GLU A 122 5.55 -5.56 10.82
N VAL A 123 4.31 -5.60 11.31
CA VAL A 123 3.20 -4.84 10.70
C VAL A 123 3.50 -3.34 10.74
N ARG A 124 4.00 -2.81 11.88
CA ARG A 124 4.39 -1.39 11.96
C ARG A 124 5.42 -0.99 10.92
N ARG A 125 6.47 -1.82 10.79
CA ARG A 125 7.57 -1.61 9.84
C ARG A 125 7.08 -1.65 8.40
N MET A 126 6.27 -2.65 8.04
CA MET A 126 5.76 -2.82 6.68
C MET A 126 4.73 -1.77 6.30
N ALA A 127 3.86 -1.37 7.23
CA ALA A 127 2.92 -0.27 7.02
C ALA A 127 3.66 1.05 6.74
N SER A 128 4.68 1.35 7.55
CA SER A 128 5.53 2.54 7.33
C SER A 128 6.22 2.51 5.96
N ARG A 129 6.69 1.33 5.51
CA ARG A 129 7.27 1.17 4.17
C ARG A 129 6.27 1.43 3.04
N VAL A 130 5.03 0.97 3.18
CA VAL A 130 3.98 1.25 2.18
C VAL A 130 3.66 2.74 2.13
N VAL A 131 3.55 3.41 3.29
CA VAL A 131 3.36 4.88 3.36
C VAL A 131 4.49 5.63 2.67
N ILE A 132 5.75 5.24 2.93
CA ILE A 132 6.92 5.83 2.26
C ILE A 132 6.85 5.60 0.75
N LYS A 133 6.46 4.40 0.29
CA LYS A 133 6.40 4.11 -1.14
C LYS A 133 5.26 4.82 -1.87
N LEU A 134 4.13 5.07 -1.19
CA LEU A 134 3.08 5.94 -1.72
C LEU A 134 3.58 7.37 -1.87
N PHE A 135 4.35 7.88 -0.89
CA PHE A 135 4.99 9.19 -0.98
C PHE A 135 6.02 9.26 -2.12
N ASP A 136 6.92 8.27 -2.21
CA ASP A 136 7.97 8.21 -3.25
C ASP A 136 7.37 8.14 -4.66
N LEU A 137 6.20 7.49 -4.82
CA LEU A 137 5.53 7.35 -6.10
C LEU A 137 5.10 8.72 -6.66
N ASN A 138 4.47 9.55 -5.82
CA ASN A 138 4.13 10.93 -6.16
C ASN A 138 3.82 11.74 -4.88
N PRO A 139 4.75 12.58 -4.40
CA PRO A 139 4.55 13.36 -3.17
C PRO A 139 3.31 14.25 -3.19
N SER A 140 3.03 14.90 -4.31
CA SER A 140 1.89 15.80 -4.47
C SER A 140 0.57 15.05 -4.33
N ASN A 141 0.42 13.93 -5.04
CA ASN A 141 -0.78 13.10 -4.97
C ASN A 141 -0.93 12.47 -3.58
N PHE A 142 0.16 12.02 -2.96
CA PHE A 142 0.13 11.51 -1.60
C PHE A 142 -0.39 12.55 -0.61
N PHE A 143 0.10 13.80 -0.68
CA PHE A 143 -0.37 14.86 0.19
C PHE A 143 -1.84 15.23 -0.05
N GLN A 144 -2.27 15.29 -1.31
CA GLN A 144 -3.69 15.50 -1.64
C GLN A 144 -4.57 14.38 -1.08
N LEU A 145 -4.11 13.13 -1.16
CA LEU A 145 -4.83 11.98 -0.60
C LEU A 145 -4.98 12.10 0.91
N ILE A 146 -3.89 12.33 1.65
CA ILE A 146 -3.95 12.37 3.12
C ILE A 146 -4.64 13.63 3.66
N GLN A 147 -4.89 14.67 2.86
CA GLN A 147 -5.75 15.77 3.31
C GLN A 147 -7.18 15.32 3.61
N ASN A 148 -7.63 14.21 3.00
CA ASN A 148 -8.97 13.67 3.16
C ASN A 148 -9.10 12.62 4.30
N ILE A 149 -8.06 12.42 5.12
CA ILE A 149 -8.09 11.48 6.27
C ILE A 149 -8.01 12.23 7.61
N PRO A 150 -8.43 11.62 8.74
CA PRO A 150 -8.34 12.24 10.07
C PRO A 150 -6.94 12.78 10.43
N ARG A 151 -6.91 13.93 11.12
CA ARG A 151 -5.67 14.69 11.40
C ARG A 151 -4.58 13.88 12.13
N HIS A 152 -4.96 13.04 13.10
CA HIS A 152 -4.00 12.19 13.81
C HIS A 152 -3.30 11.17 12.90
N PHE A 153 -3.95 10.70 11.83
CA PHE A 153 -3.29 9.87 10.82
C PHE A 153 -2.40 10.70 9.89
N GLN A 154 -2.78 11.94 9.58
CA GLN A 154 -1.91 12.86 8.83
C GLN A 154 -0.60 13.14 9.58
N ASP A 155 -0.70 13.41 10.88
CA ASP A 155 0.46 13.67 11.74
C ASP A 155 1.35 12.42 11.83
N ARG A 156 0.74 11.23 11.97
CA ARG A 156 1.47 9.96 11.95
C ARG A 156 2.21 9.73 10.63
N ALA A 157 1.56 10.00 9.49
CA ALA A 157 2.19 9.90 8.18
C ALA A 157 3.40 10.83 8.07
N GLN A 158 3.29 12.08 8.55
CA GLN A 158 4.41 13.02 8.57
C GLN A 158 5.57 12.50 9.43
N ASP A 159 5.31 11.94 10.60
CA ASP A 159 6.37 11.42 11.48
C ASP A 159 7.13 10.25 10.84
N ILE A 160 6.42 9.39 10.10
CA ILE A 160 7.04 8.33 9.30
C ILE A 160 7.97 8.94 8.25
N LEU A 161 7.51 9.96 7.51
CA LEU A 161 8.29 10.61 6.45
C LEU A 161 9.50 11.39 6.99
N LYS A 162 9.36 12.08 8.13
CA LYS A 162 10.49 12.74 8.81
C LYS A 162 11.55 11.73 9.21
N THR A 163 11.14 10.61 9.82
CA THR A 163 12.05 9.53 10.22
C THR A 163 12.76 8.95 9.00
N TYR A 164 12.03 8.72 7.91
CA TYR A 164 12.58 8.24 6.65
C TYR A 164 13.63 9.20 6.08
N GLN A 165 13.35 10.50 6.05
CA GLN A 165 14.26 11.52 5.53
C GLN A 165 15.53 11.67 6.38
N ASN A 166 15.42 11.64 7.71
CA ASN A 166 16.58 11.69 8.61
C ASN A 166 17.48 10.44 8.49
N THR A 167 16.90 9.31 8.09
CA THR A 167 17.66 8.07 7.82
C THR A 167 18.25 8.08 6.40
N THR A 168 17.64 8.81 5.47
CA THR A 168 18.01 8.87 4.04
C THR A 168 18.83 10.12 3.68
N SER A 169 19.12 11.01 4.63
CA SER A 169 19.79 12.30 4.43
C SER A 169 21.29 12.23 4.09
N GLY A 170 21.60 11.47 3.04
CA GLY A 170 22.55 11.84 2.00
C GLY A 170 21.91 12.47 0.75
N SER A 171 20.57 12.49 0.58
CA SER A 171 19.89 13.20 -0.54
C SER A 171 18.37 13.26 -0.35
N GLY A 172 17.74 14.46 -0.28
CA GLY A 172 16.28 14.54 -0.50
C GLY A 172 15.43 15.57 0.26
N GLY A 173 15.98 16.71 0.71
CA GLY A 173 15.25 17.75 1.47
C GLY A 173 14.09 18.49 0.77
N ARG A 174 13.49 17.96 -0.31
CA ARG A 174 12.45 18.65 -1.10
C ARG A 174 11.01 18.44 -0.61
N GLY A 175 10.72 17.38 0.15
CA GLY A 175 9.33 17.00 0.49
C GLY A 175 8.63 17.87 1.55
N ILE A 176 9.37 18.40 2.53
CA ILE A 176 8.78 19.18 3.64
C ILE A 176 8.38 20.59 3.21
N ASN A 177 9.12 21.20 2.27
CA ASN A 177 8.84 22.56 1.80
C ASN A 177 7.47 22.67 1.13
N LEU A 178 7.06 21.66 0.36
CA LEU A 178 5.77 21.61 -0.32
C LEU A 178 4.58 21.64 0.67
N MET A 179 4.74 21.03 1.84
CA MET A 179 3.69 21.00 2.86
C MET A 179 3.71 22.25 3.74
N MET A 180 4.87 22.83 4.06
CA MET A 180 4.93 24.13 4.72
C MET A 180 4.23 25.20 3.87
N ASP A 181 4.45 25.20 2.55
CA ASP A 181 3.76 26.09 1.63
C ASP A 181 2.25 25.83 1.57
N ALA A 182 1.80 24.57 1.55
CA ALA A 182 0.37 24.24 1.54
C ALA A 182 -0.33 24.60 2.87
N ARG A 183 0.36 24.42 4.01
CA ARG A 183 -0.15 24.76 5.34
C ARG A 183 -0.26 26.27 5.53
N ASN A 184 0.70 27.03 5.00
CA ASN A 184 0.72 28.49 5.06
C ASN A 184 -0.35 29.13 4.14
N LYS A 185 -0.65 28.48 2.99
CA LYS A 185 -1.76 28.88 2.12
C LYS A 185 -3.14 28.65 2.75
N ASN A 186 -3.34 27.54 3.46
CA ASN A 186 -4.62 27.26 4.12
C ASN A 186 -4.85 28.08 5.40
N SER A 187 -3.80 28.49 6.13
CA SER A 187 -3.95 29.38 7.29
C SER A 187 -4.31 30.82 6.89
N SER A 188 -3.91 31.26 5.69
CA SER A 188 -4.21 32.61 5.19
C SER A 188 -5.67 32.79 4.76
N PHE A 189 -6.39 31.70 4.45
CA PHE A 189 -7.83 31.74 4.10
C PHE A 189 -8.77 31.64 5.31
N SER A 190 -8.27 31.34 6.50
CA SER A 190 -9.08 31.27 7.73
C SER A 190 -9.12 32.59 8.51
N GLN A 191 -8.59 33.69 7.95
CA GLN A 191 -8.57 35.03 8.56
C GLN A 191 -9.28 36.12 7.74
N LEU A 192 -10.07 35.73 6.73
CA LEU A 192 -10.98 36.61 5.99
C LEU A 192 -12.39 36.02 6.00
#